data_AF-A0A956SWY0-F1
#
_entry.id   AF-A0A956SWY0-F1
#
_cell.length_a   1.000
_cell.length_b   1.000
_cell.length_c   1.000
_cell.angle_alpha   90.00
_cell.angle_beta   90.00
_cell.angle_gamma   90.00
#
_symmetry.space_group_name_H-M   'P 1'
#
loop_
_entity.id
_entity.type
_entity.pdbx_description
1 polymer ?
#
loop_
_entity_poly.entity_id
_entity_poly.type
_entity_poly.pdbx_seq_one_letter_code
_entity_poly.pdbx_strand_id
1 'polypeptide(L)'
;MPKFHISQARDTPGERFLPDDLDWYTGPDLSDRKEMMPALFGRSDLPYGAATAYLLRRFGYPERGWDPYKELISWTLTTPDPEIRLRITPYVGDELSIAIRPLLSVGRKRSLDLWEGALRAAWEDRFETHLPGLPRRPWFSEVEGISARFGLPDRPLMRGLLILSERRGELPPEIDAARREARLIRSGYEETDPFPGLRLRADRPEEFDPDDPLRAVASTLAVMVRDLMRGVRVRDQAINLFGPAEEAELSEHPVSGYPSGALGNASPKGMADLHARILRLGAGDPELGISRALDLLGPADQTPEPS
;
A
#
# COMPACT_ATOMS: atom_id res chain seq x y z
N MET A 1 7.98 23.41 -13.01
CA MET A 1 7.31 22.55 -12.00
C MET A 1 8.12 22.62 -10.72
N PRO A 2 7.49 22.78 -9.54
CA PRO A 2 8.21 22.75 -8.27
C PRO A 2 8.95 21.40 -8.13
N LYS A 3 10.22 21.46 -7.71
CA LYS A 3 11.04 20.26 -7.46
C LYS A 3 10.53 19.60 -6.17
N PHE A 4 9.73 18.55 -6.29
CA PHE A 4 9.39 17.71 -5.15
C PHE A 4 10.59 16.82 -4.80
N HIS A 5 10.82 16.59 -3.51
CA HIS A 5 11.85 15.68 -3.03
C HIS A 5 11.21 14.66 -2.10
N ILE A 6 11.35 13.39 -2.45
CA ILE A 6 10.90 12.30 -1.59
C ILE A 6 11.67 12.33 -0.27
N SER A 7 10.94 12.19 0.82
CA SER A 7 11.48 11.93 2.14
C SER A 7 10.84 10.69 2.75
N GLN A 8 11.51 10.13 3.76
CA GLN A 8 10.93 9.08 4.57
C GLN A 8 9.75 9.64 5.38
N ALA A 9 8.61 8.96 5.36
CA ALA A 9 7.38 9.34 6.02
C ALA A 9 7.36 8.73 7.43
N ARG A 10 7.92 9.46 8.40
CA ARG A 10 7.84 9.06 9.81
C ARG A 10 6.36 8.94 10.20
N ASP A 11 6.01 7.86 10.90
CA ASP A 11 4.64 7.60 11.35
C ASP A 11 4.02 8.87 11.94
N THR A 12 2.97 9.38 11.30
CA THR A 12 2.21 10.52 11.80
C THR A 12 1.05 9.96 12.62
N PRO A 13 1.01 10.17 13.96
CA PRO A 13 -0.04 9.58 14.80
C PRO A 13 -1.43 9.98 14.31
N GLY A 14 -2.27 8.99 13.99
CA GLY A 14 -3.68 9.19 13.61
C GLY A 14 -3.99 9.13 12.10
N GLU A 15 -2.99 9.19 11.22
CA GLU A 15 -3.22 9.00 9.78
C GLU A 15 -3.23 7.51 9.40
N ARG A 16 -4.38 7.01 8.93
CA ARG A 16 -4.50 5.63 8.46
C ARG A 16 -4.40 5.59 6.94
N PHE A 17 -3.34 4.95 6.45
CA PHE A 17 -3.18 4.62 5.04
C PHE A 17 -3.48 3.14 4.80
N LEU A 18 -4.21 2.85 3.73
CA LEU A 18 -4.57 1.50 3.31
C LEU A 18 -3.78 1.13 2.06
N PRO A 19 -3.27 -0.11 1.95
CA PRO A 19 -2.68 -0.57 0.70
C PRO A 19 -3.74 -0.55 -0.39
N ASP A 20 -3.32 -0.18 -1.59
CA ASP A 20 -4.17 -0.28 -2.77
C ASP A 20 -3.74 -1.44 -3.65
N ASP A 21 -4.61 -1.82 -4.59
CA ASP A 21 -4.41 -3.00 -5.40
C ASP A 21 -3.29 -2.86 -6.46
N LEU A 22 -2.72 -1.68 -6.62
CA LEU A 22 -1.61 -1.34 -7.51
C LEU A 22 -0.22 -1.83 -7.05
N ASP A 23 -0.17 -2.98 -6.39
CA ASP A 23 1.08 -3.56 -5.94
C ASP A 23 1.95 -3.99 -7.13
N TRP A 24 3.22 -3.60 -7.11
CA TRP A 24 4.23 -4.13 -8.02
C TRP A 24 5.17 -5.06 -7.30
N TYR A 25 5.29 -6.28 -7.81
CA TYR A 25 6.24 -7.29 -7.37
C TYR A 25 7.16 -7.64 -8.53
N THR A 26 8.46 -7.71 -8.25
CA THR A 26 9.47 -8.09 -9.26
C THR A 26 9.66 -9.61 -9.39
N GLY A 27 8.83 -10.41 -8.70
CA GLY A 27 8.87 -11.88 -8.71
C GLY A 27 7.84 -12.53 -9.65
N PRO A 28 8.05 -13.79 -10.07
CA PRO A 28 7.24 -14.48 -11.07
C PRO A 28 5.79 -14.75 -10.63
N ASP A 29 5.54 -14.84 -9.31
CA ASP A 29 4.42 -15.62 -8.78
C ASP A 29 3.15 -14.85 -8.38
N LEU A 30 2.99 -13.58 -8.78
CA LEU A 30 1.78 -12.79 -8.48
C LEU A 30 1.19 -12.24 -9.79
N SER A 31 0.41 -13.10 -10.47
CA SER A 31 0.14 -13.06 -11.92
C SER A 31 -0.81 -11.99 -12.45
N ASP A 32 -1.56 -11.24 -11.64
CA ASP A 32 -2.75 -10.56 -12.19
C ASP A 32 -2.71 -9.02 -12.14
N ARG A 33 -1.60 -8.39 -11.74
CA ARG A 33 -1.53 -6.91 -11.52
C ARG A 33 -0.27 -6.23 -12.07
N LYS A 34 0.17 -6.64 -13.26
CA LYS A 34 1.57 -6.50 -13.69
C LYS A 34 1.97 -5.30 -14.55
N GLU A 35 1.09 -4.36 -14.93
CA GLU A 35 1.46 -3.48 -16.06
C GLU A 35 1.82 -2.03 -15.72
N MET A 36 1.20 -1.42 -14.71
CA MET A 36 1.35 0.03 -14.51
C MET A 36 2.78 0.42 -14.07
N MET A 37 3.39 -0.32 -13.13
CA MET A 37 4.71 0.05 -12.62
C MET A 37 5.85 -0.22 -13.60
N PRO A 38 5.89 -1.33 -14.36
CA PRO A 38 6.83 -1.46 -15.47
C PRO A 38 6.66 -0.38 -16.54
N ALA A 39 5.42 0.02 -16.86
CA ALA A 39 5.16 1.14 -17.77
C ALA A 39 5.73 2.45 -17.22
N LEU A 40 5.61 2.71 -15.91
CA LEU A 40 6.15 3.91 -15.27
C LEU A 40 7.68 3.90 -15.16
N PHE A 41 8.30 2.76 -14.86
CA PHE A 41 9.75 2.62 -14.74
C PHE A 41 10.46 2.38 -16.09
N GLY A 42 9.72 2.04 -17.14
CA GLY A 42 10.27 1.61 -18.44
C GLY A 42 10.97 0.25 -18.40
N ARG A 43 10.85 -0.50 -17.30
CA ARG A 43 11.44 -1.83 -17.10
C ARG A 43 10.76 -2.59 -15.97
N SER A 44 10.81 -3.92 -16.05
CA SER A 44 10.15 -4.83 -15.09
C SER A 44 11.08 -5.41 -14.04
N ASP A 45 12.40 -5.28 -14.20
CA ASP A 45 13.42 -5.86 -13.34
C ASP A 45 14.01 -4.83 -12.37
N LEU A 46 13.76 -5.00 -11.08
CA LEU A 46 14.37 -4.20 -10.02
C LEU A 46 15.48 -5.02 -9.33
N PRO A 47 16.76 -4.65 -9.45
CA PRO A 47 17.84 -5.42 -8.87
C PRO A 47 17.84 -5.29 -7.35
N TYR A 48 17.51 -6.37 -6.65
CA TYR A 48 17.29 -6.41 -5.20
C TYR A 48 18.39 -5.69 -4.39
N GLY A 49 19.66 -6.06 -4.61
CA GLY A 49 20.78 -5.51 -3.85
C GLY A 49 21.03 -4.03 -4.13
N ALA A 50 21.00 -3.63 -5.40
CA ALA A 50 21.23 -2.25 -5.82
C ALA A 50 20.13 -1.32 -5.31
N ALA A 51 18.87 -1.73 -5.48
CA ALA A 51 17.72 -0.98 -4.99
C ALA A 51 17.74 -0.85 -3.46
N THR A 52 18.05 -1.92 -2.72
CA THR A 52 18.15 -1.89 -1.25
C THR A 52 19.26 -0.94 -0.79
N ALA A 53 20.44 -1.01 -1.40
CA ALA A 53 21.55 -0.10 -1.08
C ALA A 53 21.20 1.35 -1.38
N TYR A 54 20.53 1.62 -2.50
CA TYR A 54 20.05 2.94 -2.87
C TYR A 54 19.03 3.50 -1.86
N LEU A 55 18.02 2.71 -1.48
CA LEU A 55 16.99 3.13 -0.51
C LEU A 55 17.62 3.46 0.85
N LEU A 56 18.48 2.58 1.35
CA LEU A 56 19.22 2.80 2.59
C LEU A 56 20.07 4.08 2.51
N ARG A 57 20.75 4.28 1.38
CA ARG A 57 21.63 5.43 1.20
C ARG A 57 20.88 6.75 1.12
N ARG A 58 19.74 6.74 0.42
CA ARG A 58 18.98 7.94 0.12
C ARG A 58 18.08 8.36 1.28
N PHE A 59 17.39 7.39 1.86
CA PHE A 59 16.34 7.63 2.85
C PHE A 59 16.78 7.31 4.27
N GLY A 60 17.84 6.52 4.44
CA GLY A 60 18.33 6.10 5.75
C GLY A 60 17.72 4.77 6.19
N TYR A 61 17.75 4.53 7.50
CA TYR A 61 17.26 3.27 8.06
C TYR A 61 15.73 3.13 7.88
N PRO A 62 15.26 1.92 7.52
CA PRO A 62 13.84 1.64 7.37
C PRO A 62 13.11 1.88 8.69
N GLU A 63 11.92 2.49 8.61
CA GLU A 63 11.09 2.81 9.78
C GLU A 63 10.31 1.62 10.34
N ARG A 64 10.25 0.53 9.59
CA ARG A 64 9.73 -0.76 10.05
C ARG A 64 10.68 -1.87 9.61
N GLY A 65 11.16 -2.65 10.58
CA GLY A 65 11.41 -4.07 10.36
C GLY A 65 10.10 -4.79 10.62
N TRP A 66 9.68 -5.75 9.77
CA TRP A 66 8.41 -6.41 10.04
C TRP A 66 8.22 -7.79 9.40
N ASP A 67 7.69 -8.68 10.25
CA ASP A 67 7.31 -10.09 10.13
C ASP A 67 8.51 -11.07 10.20
N PRO A 68 8.58 -11.95 11.23
CA PRO A 68 9.61 -12.98 11.35
C PRO A 68 9.70 -13.96 10.16
N TYR A 69 8.79 -13.89 9.18
CA TYR A 69 8.74 -14.85 8.09
C TYR A 69 9.33 -14.36 6.76
N LYS A 70 8.98 -13.17 6.25
CA LYS A 70 9.21 -12.84 4.82
C LYS A 70 9.57 -11.40 4.45
N GLU A 71 9.08 -10.42 5.21
CA GLU A 71 9.40 -9.01 4.99
C GLU A 71 10.63 -8.65 5.85
N LEU A 72 11.72 -8.17 5.25
CA LEU A 72 12.91 -7.83 6.04
C LEU A 72 12.76 -6.44 6.65
N ILE A 73 12.45 -5.48 5.78
CA ILE A 73 12.46 -4.04 6.06
C ILE A 73 11.49 -3.33 5.11
N SER A 74 11.02 -2.14 5.49
CA SER A 74 10.25 -1.29 4.57
C SER A 74 10.55 0.19 4.76
N TRP A 75 10.52 0.93 3.64
CA TRP A 75 10.52 2.39 3.62
C TRP A 75 9.14 2.88 3.21
N THR A 76 8.55 3.80 3.96
CA THR A 76 7.35 4.51 3.55
C THR A 76 7.77 5.93 3.15
N LEU A 77 7.44 6.33 1.94
CA LEU A 77 7.95 7.54 1.32
C LEU A 77 6.82 8.55 1.12
N THR A 78 7.11 9.82 1.36
CA THR A 78 6.21 10.93 1.04
C THR A 78 6.07 11.09 -0.47
N THR A 79 4.93 11.60 -0.91
CA THR A 79 4.69 11.92 -2.32
C THR A 79 4.20 13.37 -2.45
N PRO A 80 4.18 13.96 -3.66
CA PRO A 80 3.61 15.28 -3.87
C PRO A 80 2.15 15.40 -3.42
N ASP A 81 1.44 14.28 -3.33
CA ASP A 81 0.08 14.21 -2.86
C ASP A 81 0.06 13.75 -1.39
N PRO A 82 -0.48 14.56 -0.46
CA PRO A 82 -0.50 14.21 0.96
C PRO A 82 -1.39 12.99 1.26
N GLU A 83 -2.33 12.63 0.37
CA GLU A 83 -3.19 11.46 0.51
C GLU A 83 -2.57 10.17 -0.03
N ILE A 84 -1.34 10.25 -0.56
CA ILE A 84 -0.62 9.12 -1.12
C ILE A 84 0.74 8.99 -0.43
N ARG A 85 1.07 7.75 -0.06
CA ARG A 85 2.42 7.34 0.37
C ARG A 85 2.90 6.22 -0.54
N LEU A 86 4.20 6.07 -0.68
CA LEU A 86 4.79 4.96 -1.43
C LEU A 86 5.56 4.06 -0.48
N ARG A 87 5.13 2.80 -0.34
CA ARG A 87 5.88 1.81 0.43
C ARG A 87 6.77 1.00 -0.49
N ILE A 88 8.04 0.86 -0.12
CA ILE A 88 8.99 -0.01 -0.81
C ILE A 88 9.50 -1.05 0.19
N THR A 89 9.29 -2.32 -0.12
CA THR A 89 9.58 -3.45 0.76
C THR A 89 10.40 -4.50 0.00
N PRO A 90 11.70 -4.65 0.31
CA PRO A 90 12.45 -5.83 -0.09
C PRO A 90 11.89 -7.07 0.60
N TYR A 91 11.67 -8.12 -0.19
CA TYR A 91 11.05 -9.37 0.23
C TYR A 91 12.00 -10.55 -0.02
N VAL A 92 12.00 -11.50 0.91
CA VAL A 92 12.76 -12.74 0.81
C VAL A 92 11.78 -13.90 0.98
N GLY A 93 11.45 -14.56 -0.13
CA GLY A 93 10.73 -15.85 -0.15
C GLY A 93 11.57 -16.88 -0.87
N ASP A 94 10.94 -17.66 -1.75
CA ASP A 94 11.66 -18.57 -2.65
C ASP A 94 12.58 -17.82 -3.62
N GLU A 95 12.27 -16.53 -3.88
CA GLU A 95 13.09 -15.60 -4.66
C GLU A 95 13.24 -14.24 -3.95
N LEU A 96 14.31 -13.52 -4.31
CA LEU A 96 14.53 -12.13 -3.90
C LEU A 96 13.69 -11.20 -4.77
N SER A 97 12.84 -10.39 -4.14
CA SER A 97 12.00 -9.43 -4.87
C SER A 97 11.86 -8.12 -4.12
N ILE A 98 11.39 -7.09 -4.81
CA ILE A 98 11.02 -5.83 -4.19
C ILE A 98 9.56 -5.56 -4.51
N ALA A 99 8.80 -5.27 -3.46
CA ALA A 99 7.44 -4.79 -3.56
C ALA A 99 7.42 -3.26 -3.52
N ILE A 100 6.76 -2.63 -4.49
CA ILE A 100 6.45 -1.19 -4.46
C ILE A 100 4.93 -1.05 -4.41
N ARG A 101 4.41 -0.46 -3.33
CA ARG A 101 2.98 -0.39 -3.05
C ARG A 101 2.55 1.05 -2.76
N PRO A 102 1.63 1.65 -3.54
CA PRO A 102 0.99 2.89 -3.12
C PRO A 102 0.09 2.62 -1.91
N LEU A 103 0.13 3.52 -0.94
CA LEU A 103 -0.79 3.55 0.19
C LEU A 103 -1.65 4.79 0.06
N LEU A 104 -2.96 4.62 0.16
CA LEU A 104 -3.95 5.68 0.00
C LEU A 104 -4.55 6.06 1.35
N SER A 105 -4.89 7.34 1.52
CA SER A 105 -5.75 7.77 2.62
C SER A 105 -7.07 6.97 2.59
N VAL A 106 -7.72 6.82 3.74
CA VAL A 106 -9.04 6.17 3.80
C VAL A 106 -10.05 6.84 2.87
N GLY A 107 -10.04 8.18 2.80
CA GLY A 107 -10.93 8.94 1.92
C GLY A 107 -10.69 8.64 0.44
N ARG A 108 -9.43 8.55 0.04
CA ARG A 108 -9.06 8.24 -1.34
C ARG A 108 -9.34 6.80 -1.72
N LYS A 109 -9.03 5.84 -0.83
CA LYS A 109 -9.39 4.43 -1.04
C LYS A 109 -10.90 4.26 -1.20
N ARG A 110 -11.69 4.91 -0.34
CA ARG A 110 -13.15 4.90 -0.45
C ARG A 110 -13.64 5.49 -1.77
N SER A 111 -13.02 6.58 -2.24
CA SER A 111 -13.38 7.20 -3.52
C SER A 111 -13.11 6.27 -4.70
N LEU A 112 -12.01 5.52 -4.65
CA LEU A 112 -11.68 4.48 -5.62
C LEU A 112 -12.71 3.35 -5.61
N ASP A 113 -13.02 2.80 -4.43
CA ASP A 113 -13.99 1.72 -4.27
C ASP A 113 -15.39 2.13 -4.77
N LEU A 114 -15.80 3.37 -4.49
CA LEU A 114 -17.06 3.94 -4.97
C LEU A 114 -17.07 4.10 -6.49
N TRP A 115 -15.97 4.57 -7.08
CA TRP A 115 -15.87 4.74 -8.54
C TRP A 115 -15.90 3.39 -9.28
N GLU A 116 -15.19 2.38 -8.78
CA GLU A 116 -15.19 1.03 -9.34
C GLU A 116 -16.56 0.36 -9.20
N GLY A 117 -17.19 0.56 -8.04
CA GLY A 117 -18.51 0.04 -7.72
C GLY A 117 -19.68 0.81 -8.32
N ALA A 118 -19.47 2.01 -8.89
CA ALA A 118 -20.53 2.95 -9.21
C ALA A 118 -21.62 2.37 -10.12
N LEU A 119 -21.23 1.65 -11.18
CA LEU A 119 -22.19 1.02 -12.09
C LEU A 119 -23.01 -0.07 -11.40
N ARG A 120 -22.36 -0.90 -10.58
CA ARG A 120 -23.01 -1.96 -9.81
C ARG A 120 -23.94 -1.38 -8.74
N ALA A 121 -23.50 -0.35 -8.03
CA ALA A 121 -24.33 0.37 -7.06
C ALA A 121 -25.57 0.96 -7.73
N ALA A 122 -25.42 1.63 -8.88
CA ALA A 122 -26.54 2.17 -9.64
C ALA A 122 -27.47 1.07 -10.18
N TRP A 123 -26.95 -0.10 -10.55
CA TRP A 123 -27.78 -1.25 -10.93
C TRP A 123 -28.52 -1.83 -9.72
N GLU A 124 -27.86 -1.96 -8.57
CA GLU A 124 -28.47 -2.41 -7.31
C GLU A 124 -29.60 -1.48 -6.85
N ASP A 125 -29.47 -0.16 -7.05
CA ASP A 125 -30.54 0.81 -6.78
C ASP A 125 -31.79 0.55 -7.64
N ARG A 126 -31.59 0.29 -8.93
CA ARG A 126 -32.69 0.00 -9.86
C ARG A 126 -33.31 -1.37 -9.58
N PHE A 127 -32.49 -2.37 -9.29
CA PHE A 127 -32.95 -3.70 -8.91
C PHE A 127 -33.76 -3.64 -7.62
N GLU A 128 -33.31 -2.92 -6.59
CA GLU A 128 -34.08 -2.70 -5.36
C GLU A 128 -35.44 -2.05 -5.66
N THR A 129 -35.48 -1.05 -6.54
CA THR A 129 -36.73 -0.38 -6.95
C THR A 129 -37.68 -1.30 -7.70
N HIS A 130 -37.17 -2.34 -8.37
CA HIS A 130 -37.96 -3.35 -9.08
C HIS A 130 -38.62 -4.36 -8.12
N LEU A 131 -37.98 -4.70 -7.00
CA LEU A 131 -38.43 -5.77 -6.09
C LEU A 131 -39.86 -5.61 -5.54
N PRO A 132 -40.36 -4.40 -5.15
CA PRO A 132 -41.73 -4.23 -4.67
C PRO A 132 -42.81 -4.60 -5.70
N GLY A 133 -42.49 -4.61 -6.99
CA GLY A 133 -43.40 -5.03 -8.05
C GLY A 133 -43.56 -6.55 -8.18
N LEU A 134 -42.73 -7.33 -7.47
CA LEU A 134 -42.76 -8.79 -7.50
C LEU A 134 -43.71 -9.36 -6.44
N PRO A 135 -44.37 -10.50 -6.74
CA PRO A 135 -45.11 -11.24 -5.72
C PRO A 135 -44.19 -11.63 -4.54
N ARG A 136 -44.54 -11.21 -3.32
CA ARG A 136 -43.77 -11.60 -2.13
C ARG A 136 -43.74 -13.11 -1.98
N ARG A 137 -42.54 -13.65 -1.68
CA ARG A 137 -42.35 -15.08 -1.41
C ARG A 137 -42.23 -15.34 0.09
N PRO A 138 -42.63 -16.53 0.57
CA PRO A 138 -42.56 -16.87 2.00
C PRO A 138 -41.16 -16.77 2.61
N TRP A 139 -40.11 -16.99 1.81
CA TRP A 139 -38.71 -16.97 2.26
C TRP A 139 -38.07 -15.56 2.24
N PHE A 140 -38.76 -14.52 1.78
CA PHE A 140 -38.20 -13.16 1.72
C PHE A 140 -37.76 -12.65 3.10
N SER A 141 -38.56 -12.91 4.14
CA SER A 141 -38.23 -12.51 5.51
C SER A 141 -36.99 -13.22 6.06
N GLU A 142 -36.77 -14.48 5.65
CA GLU A 142 -35.57 -15.22 6.03
C GLU A 142 -34.33 -14.62 5.37
N VAL A 143 -34.45 -14.23 4.09
CA VAL A 143 -33.38 -13.60 3.31
C VAL A 143 -33.06 -12.18 3.80
N GLU A 144 -34.07 -11.41 4.21
CA GLU A 144 -33.88 -10.13 4.89
C GLU A 144 -33.08 -10.33 6.20
N GLY A 145 -33.38 -11.41 6.95
CA GLY A 145 -32.65 -11.80 8.16
C GLY A 145 -31.20 -12.24 7.91
N ILE A 146 -30.90 -12.83 6.74
CA ILE A 146 -29.53 -13.18 6.34
C ILE A 146 -28.68 -11.90 6.25
N SER A 147 -29.15 -10.87 5.56
CA SER A 147 -28.41 -9.60 5.40
C SER A 147 -28.11 -8.93 6.74
N ALA A 148 -29.08 -8.93 7.66
CA ALA A 148 -28.89 -8.41 9.01
C ALA A 148 -27.80 -9.15 9.80
N ARG A 149 -27.71 -10.49 9.67
CA ARG A 149 -26.67 -11.30 10.34
C ARG A 149 -25.27 -11.04 9.80
N PHE A 150 -25.14 -10.62 8.54
CA PHE A 150 -23.88 -10.23 7.93
C PHE A 150 -23.51 -8.76 8.17
N GLY A 151 -24.27 -8.03 8.98
CA GLY A 151 -24.00 -6.61 9.25
C GLY A 151 -24.26 -5.72 8.03
N LEU A 152 -25.14 -6.14 7.13
CA LEU A 152 -25.57 -5.40 5.94
C LEU A 152 -27.04 -4.96 6.12
N PRO A 153 -27.34 -4.00 7.00
CA PRO A 153 -28.72 -3.63 7.31
C PRO A 153 -29.40 -2.86 6.17
N ASP A 154 -28.62 -2.24 5.28
CA ASP A 154 -29.15 -1.47 4.17
C ASP A 154 -29.60 -2.42 3.05
N ARG A 155 -30.86 -2.24 2.61
CA ARG A 155 -31.47 -2.97 1.47
C ARG A 155 -31.48 -4.50 1.67
N PRO A 156 -32.03 -4.99 2.80
CA PRO A 156 -31.81 -6.36 3.28
C PRO A 156 -32.33 -7.42 2.32
N LEU A 157 -33.46 -7.17 1.65
CA LEU A 157 -34.01 -8.10 0.66
C LEU A 157 -33.14 -8.19 -0.59
N MET A 158 -32.76 -7.04 -1.17
CA MET A 158 -31.90 -6.99 -2.37
C MET A 158 -30.55 -7.67 -2.10
N ARG A 159 -29.87 -7.29 -1.00
CA ARG A 159 -28.57 -7.88 -0.63
C ARG A 159 -28.67 -9.38 -0.40
N GLY A 160 -29.70 -9.82 0.31
CA GLY A 160 -29.91 -11.22 0.59
C GLY A 160 -30.20 -12.04 -0.67
N LEU A 161 -30.97 -11.47 -1.63
CA LEU A 161 -31.21 -12.08 -2.93
C LEU A 161 -29.92 -12.25 -3.73
N LEU A 162 -29.08 -11.21 -3.79
CA LEU A 162 -27.79 -11.28 -4.49
C LEU A 162 -26.88 -12.34 -3.87
N ILE A 163 -26.69 -12.31 -2.56
CA ILE A 163 -25.90 -13.30 -1.81
C ILE A 163 -26.40 -14.72 -2.09
N LEU A 164 -27.71 -14.93 -2.02
CA LEU A 164 -28.29 -16.24 -2.22
C LEU A 164 -28.15 -16.71 -3.68
N SER A 165 -28.31 -15.81 -4.65
CA SER A 165 -28.18 -16.12 -6.08
C SER A 165 -26.76 -16.58 -6.47
N GLU A 166 -25.73 -15.99 -5.87
CA GLU A 166 -24.31 -16.24 -6.19
C GLU A 166 -23.72 -17.42 -5.42
N ARG A 167 -24.39 -17.87 -4.35
CA ARG A 167 -23.87 -18.92 -3.47
C ARG A 167 -23.66 -20.24 -4.21
N ARG A 168 -22.42 -20.72 -4.16
CA ARG A 168 -21.99 -22.02 -4.69
C ARG A 168 -21.98 -23.08 -3.58
N GLY A 169 -22.06 -24.35 -3.97
CA GLY A 169 -22.03 -25.51 -3.06
C GLY A 169 -23.41 -26.07 -2.70
N GLU A 170 -23.39 -27.14 -1.90
CA GLU A 170 -24.58 -27.81 -1.37
C GLU A 170 -25.23 -26.97 -0.27
N LEU A 171 -26.56 -26.90 -0.29
CA LEU A 171 -27.38 -26.19 0.70
C LEU A 171 -28.51 -27.09 1.14
N PRO A 172 -29.06 -26.89 2.37
CA PRO A 172 -30.30 -27.54 2.78
C PRO A 172 -31.40 -27.37 1.72
N PRO A 173 -32.26 -28.38 1.47
CA PRO A 173 -33.26 -28.35 0.42
C PRO A 173 -34.17 -27.11 0.44
N GLU A 174 -34.56 -26.67 1.65
CA GLU A 174 -35.33 -25.44 1.87
C GLU A 174 -34.64 -24.19 1.30
N ILE A 175 -33.34 -24.05 1.54
CA ILE A 175 -32.52 -22.91 1.08
C ILE A 175 -32.20 -23.04 -0.41
N ASP A 176 -32.07 -24.26 -0.91
CA ASP A 176 -31.78 -24.52 -2.30
C ASP A 176 -32.95 -24.15 -3.23
N ALA A 177 -34.19 -24.36 -2.79
CA ALA A 177 -35.37 -23.86 -3.48
C ALA A 177 -35.39 -22.32 -3.57
N ALA A 178 -35.14 -21.65 -2.44
CA ALA A 178 -35.04 -20.18 -2.39
C ALA A 178 -33.88 -19.67 -3.27
N ARG A 179 -32.75 -20.37 -3.33
CA ARG A 179 -31.62 -20.04 -4.22
C ARG A 179 -32.00 -20.12 -5.69
N ARG A 180 -32.67 -21.20 -6.11
CA ARG A 180 -33.14 -21.33 -7.49
C ARG A 180 -34.07 -20.19 -7.86
N GLU A 181 -35.01 -19.85 -6.98
CA GLU A 181 -35.95 -18.77 -7.22
C GLU A 181 -35.27 -17.39 -7.23
N ALA A 182 -34.33 -17.13 -6.31
CA ALA A 182 -33.52 -15.91 -6.30
C ALA A 182 -32.72 -15.74 -7.59
N ARG A 183 -32.17 -16.82 -8.15
CA ARG A 183 -31.52 -16.81 -9.48
C ARG A 183 -32.50 -16.47 -10.58
N LEU A 184 -33.71 -17.04 -10.57
CA LEU A 184 -34.73 -16.72 -11.57
C LEU A 184 -35.17 -15.26 -11.49
N ILE A 185 -35.36 -14.71 -10.29
CA ILE A 185 -35.69 -13.30 -10.08
C ILE A 185 -34.57 -12.41 -10.63
N ARG A 186 -33.31 -12.70 -10.28
CA ARG A 186 -32.16 -11.94 -10.75
C ARG A 186 -32.02 -12.03 -12.27
N SER A 187 -31.98 -13.23 -12.84
CA SER A 187 -31.82 -13.44 -14.27
C SER A 187 -32.96 -12.84 -15.08
N GLY A 188 -34.20 -12.92 -14.58
CA GLY A 188 -35.35 -12.26 -15.20
C GLY A 188 -35.25 -10.73 -15.21
N TYR A 189 -34.69 -10.13 -14.16
CA TYR A 189 -34.38 -8.70 -14.18
C TYR A 189 -33.23 -8.37 -15.14
N GLU A 190 -32.17 -9.17 -15.15
CA GLU A 190 -31.00 -9.03 -16.03
C GLU A 190 -31.32 -9.14 -17.52
N GLU A 191 -32.44 -9.78 -17.91
CA GLU A 191 -32.94 -9.76 -19.30
C GLU A 191 -33.32 -8.34 -19.77
N THR A 192 -33.72 -7.46 -18.84
CA THR A 192 -34.14 -6.08 -19.14
C THR A 192 -33.12 -5.02 -18.73
N ASP A 193 -32.36 -5.27 -17.67
CA ASP A 193 -31.29 -4.40 -17.17
C ASP A 193 -30.09 -5.29 -16.80
N PRO A 194 -29.20 -5.60 -17.77
CA PRO A 194 -28.08 -6.51 -17.56
C PRO A 194 -27.18 -6.07 -16.40
N PHE A 195 -26.71 -7.04 -15.61
CA PHE A 195 -25.77 -6.76 -14.53
C PHE A 195 -24.46 -6.20 -15.11
N PRO A 196 -23.99 -5.03 -14.64
CA PRO A 196 -22.82 -4.40 -15.24
C PRO A 196 -21.57 -5.22 -14.94
N GLY A 197 -20.75 -5.37 -16.00
CA GLY A 197 -19.38 -5.88 -15.87
C GLY A 197 -18.53 -5.02 -14.92
N LEU A 198 -17.36 -5.54 -14.55
CA LEU A 198 -16.37 -4.70 -13.88
C LEU A 198 -15.96 -3.56 -14.83
N ARG A 199 -15.77 -2.36 -14.29
CA ARG A 199 -15.08 -1.30 -15.04
C ARG A 199 -13.67 -1.79 -15.33
N LEU A 200 -13.36 -1.96 -16.61
CA LEU A 200 -12.02 -2.27 -17.06
C LEU A 200 -11.26 -0.96 -17.23
N ARG A 201 -10.06 -0.88 -16.67
CA ARG A 201 -9.15 0.23 -16.92
C ARG A 201 -8.30 -0.09 -18.14
N ALA A 202 -7.90 0.95 -18.86
CA ALA A 202 -6.84 0.83 -19.85
C ALA A 202 -5.51 0.44 -19.16
N ASP A 203 -4.57 -0.09 -19.94
CA ASP A 203 -3.26 -0.48 -19.41
C ASP A 203 -2.36 0.75 -19.13
N ARG A 204 -2.73 1.90 -19.70
CA ARG A 204 -1.95 3.15 -19.65
C ARG A 204 -2.67 4.25 -18.87
N PRO A 205 -2.02 4.88 -17.88
CA PRO A 205 -2.59 5.97 -17.09
C PRO A 205 -3.15 7.15 -17.88
N GLU A 206 -2.54 7.48 -19.02
CA GLU A 206 -2.97 8.55 -19.92
C GLU A 206 -4.33 8.27 -20.60
N GLU A 207 -4.76 7.01 -20.63
CA GLU A 207 -6.01 6.54 -21.23
C GLU A 207 -7.12 6.32 -20.19
N PHE A 208 -6.85 6.59 -18.91
CA PHE A 208 -7.86 6.49 -17.85
C PHE A 208 -8.99 7.50 -18.07
N ASP A 209 -10.20 7.15 -17.61
CA ASP A 209 -11.32 8.09 -17.58
C ASP A 209 -10.90 9.38 -16.85
N PRO A 210 -11.22 10.57 -17.38
CA PRO A 210 -10.98 11.82 -16.68
C PRO A 210 -11.47 11.86 -15.24
N ASP A 211 -12.52 11.12 -14.90
CA ASP A 211 -13.08 11.03 -13.55
C ASP A 211 -12.51 9.89 -12.67
N ASP A 212 -11.61 9.06 -13.21
CA ASP A 212 -11.01 7.94 -12.46
C ASP A 212 -10.05 8.48 -11.38
N PRO A 213 -10.34 8.25 -10.08
CA PRO A 213 -9.47 8.70 -8.99
C PRO A 213 -8.06 8.08 -9.06
N LEU A 214 -7.89 6.95 -9.74
CA LEU A 214 -6.59 6.32 -9.95
C LEU A 214 -5.66 7.14 -10.85
N ARG A 215 -6.21 8.03 -11.68
CA ARG A 215 -5.41 8.90 -12.56
C ARG A 215 -4.51 9.86 -11.76
N ALA A 216 -5.01 10.39 -10.65
CA ALA A 216 -4.23 11.21 -9.73
C ALA A 216 -3.13 10.40 -9.04
N VAL A 217 -3.44 9.15 -8.69
CA VAL A 217 -2.47 8.20 -8.11
C VAL A 217 -1.36 7.90 -9.11
N ALA A 218 -1.70 7.50 -10.33
CA ALA A 218 -0.73 7.18 -11.38
C ALA A 218 0.16 8.39 -11.74
N SER A 219 -0.41 9.59 -11.81
CA SER A 219 0.35 10.83 -12.04
C SER A 219 1.36 11.10 -10.91
N THR A 220 0.94 10.88 -9.67
CA THR A 220 1.81 11.01 -8.48
C THR A 220 2.93 9.98 -8.52
N LEU A 221 2.61 8.72 -8.82
CA LEU A 221 3.59 7.65 -8.97
C LEU A 221 4.59 7.92 -10.10
N ALA A 222 4.15 8.49 -11.23
CA ALA A 222 5.05 8.87 -12.32
C ALA A 222 6.08 9.94 -11.91
N VAL A 223 5.72 10.85 -11.00
CA VAL A 223 6.66 11.81 -10.41
C VAL A 223 7.61 11.09 -9.44
N MET A 224 7.10 10.12 -8.67
CA MET A 224 7.91 9.32 -7.74
C MET A 224 8.94 8.46 -8.44
N VAL A 225 8.55 7.75 -9.49
CA VAL A 225 9.46 6.96 -10.29
C VAL A 225 10.59 7.83 -10.84
N ARG A 226 10.27 8.99 -11.42
CA ARG A 226 11.28 9.94 -11.91
C ARG A 226 12.24 10.40 -10.82
N ASP A 227 11.74 10.69 -9.62
CA ASP A 227 12.59 11.08 -8.51
C ASP A 227 13.42 9.88 -7.99
N LEU A 228 12.89 8.65 -7.95
CA LEU A 228 13.63 7.43 -7.58
C LEU A 228 14.74 7.07 -8.58
N MET A 229 14.66 7.55 -9.83
CA MET A 229 15.74 7.44 -10.81
C MET A 229 16.92 8.36 -10.54
N ARG A 230 16.76 9.37 -9.67
CA ARG A 230 17.84 10.27 -9.27
C ARG A 230 18.96 9.47 -8.60
N GLY A 231 20.19 9.65 -9.08
CA GLY A 231 21.36 9.05 -8.46
C GLY A 231 21.59 9.56 -7.04
N VAL A 232 22.30 8.80 -6.22
CA VAL A 232 22.88 9.26 -4.96
C VAL A 232 24.33 8.82 -4.93
N ARG A 233 25.22 9.72 -4.51
CA ARG A 233 26.65 9.45 -4.47
C ARG A 233 27.02 8.62 -3.23
N VAL A 234 27.73 7.52 -3.49
CA VAL A 234 28.38 6.66 -2.50
C VAL A 234 29.85 6.66 -2.83
N ARG A 235 30.63 7.47 -2.10
CA ARG A 235 32.06 7.69 -2.37
C ARG A 235 32.29 8.13 -3.82
N ASP A 236 32.77 7.21 -4.65
CA ASP A 236 33.29 7.43 -6.00
C ASP A 236 32.27 7.02 -7.07
N GLN A 237 31.10 6.52 -6.67
CA GLN A 237 30.06 6.04 -7.59
C GLN A 237 28.72 6.69 -7.30
N ALA A 238 27.93 6.93 -8.34
CA ALA A 238 26.51 7.24 -8.21
C ALA A 238 25.69 5.97 -8.42
N ILE A 239 24.68 5.77 -7.57
CA ILE A 239 23.71 4.68 -7.70
C ILE A 239 22.29 5.24 -7.68
N ASN A 240 21.37 4.67 -8.47
CA ASN A 240 19.93 4.87 -8.34
C ASN A 240 19.24 3.54 -7.97
N LEU A 241 17.91 3.52 -8.03
CA LEU A 241 17.12 2.32 -7.72
C LEU A 241 17.50 1.09 -8.57
N PHE A 242 18.13 1.27 -9.73
CA PHE A 242 18.54 0.21 -10.65
C PHE A 242 20.05 -0.09 -10.61
N GLY A 243 20.81 0.52 -9.71
CA GLY A 243 22.25 0.32 -9.59
C GLY A 243 23.08 1.49 -10.11
N PRO A 244 24.26 1.27 -10.71
CA PRO A 244 25.14 2.34 -11.16
C PRO A 244 24.42 3.34 -12.08
N ALA A 245 24.64 4.63 -11.84
CA ALA A 245 24.07 5.73 -12.62
C ALA A 245 25.17 6.70 -13.05
N GLU A 246 24.95 7.42 -14.16
CA GLU A 246 25.84 8.51 -14.58
C GLU A 246 25.86 9.64 -13.53
N GLU A 247 26.98 10.35 -13.43
CA GLU A 247 27.21 11.38 -12.41
C GLU A 247 26.05 12.36 -12.35
N ALA A 248 25.31 12.31 -11.24
CA ALA A 248 24.25 13.25 -10.99
C ALA A 248 24.87 14.54 -10.42
N GLU A 249 24.49 15.71 -10.95
CA GLU A 249 24.73 17.02 -10.34
C GLU A 249 24.08 17.06 -8.95
N LEU A 250 24.77 16.55 -7.92
CA LEU A 250 24.18 16.37 -6.61
C LEU A 250 25.18 16.67 -5.50
N SER A 251 24.82 17.68 -4.71
CA SER A 251 25.31 17.89 -3.36
C SER A 251 25.21 16.59 -2.55
N GLU A 252 26.24 16.29 -1.76
CA GLU A 252 26.19 15.19 -0.79
C GLU A 252 24.88 15.26 0.00
N HIS A 253 24.04 14.22 -0.11
CA HIS A 253 22.80 14.18 0.65
C HIS A 253 23.17 14.13 2.15
N PRO A 254 22.51 14.86 3.06
CA PRO A 254 22.87 14.85 4.49
C PRO A 254 22.75 13.46 5.13
N VAL A 255 21.93 12.58 4.55
CA VAL A 255 21.75 11.17 4.96
C VAL A 255 22.83 10.25 4.36
N SER A 256 23.76 10.82 3.61
CA SER A 256 24.85 10.12 2.96
C SER A 256 26.02 9.81 3.94
N GLY A 257 25.67 9.52 5.18
CA GLY A 257 26.48 8.80 6.17
C GLY A 257 25.56 8.01 7.08
N TYR A 258 26.01 6.87 7.60
CA TYR A 258 25.40 6.27 8.79
C TYR A 258 25.06 7.39 9.78
N PRO A 259 23.90 7.49 10.45
CA PRO A 259 23.71 8.50 11.50
C PRO A 259 24.84 8.43 12.54
N SER A 260 25.28 7.22 12.89
CA SER A 260 26.46 6.96 13.73
C SER A 260 27.80 7.28 13.07
N GLY A 261 27.93 7.13 11.75
CA GLY A 261 29.14 7.45 11.00
C GLY A 261 29.23 8.92 10.59
N ALA A 262 28.12 9.63 10.44
CA ALA A 262 28.02 11.06 10.28
C ALA A 262 28.34 11.74 11.62
N LEU A 263 27.80 11.23 12.74
CA LEU A 263 28.27 11.58 14.10
C LEU A 263 29.75 11.25 14.31
N GLY A 264 30.18 10.06 13.86
CA GLY A 264 31.58 9.62 13.94
C GLY A 264 32.53 10.45 13.10
N ASN A 265 32.10 10.95 11.95
CA ASN A 265 32.90 11.81 11.08
C ASN A 265 32.85 13.28 11.54
N ALA A 266 31.71 13.76 12.05
CA ALA A 266 31.55 15.12 12.57
C ALA A 266 32.26 15.30 13.92
N SER A 267 32.34 14.25 14.74
CA SER A 267 33.07 14.26 16.01
C SER A 267 33.68 12.88 16.33
N PRO A 268 34.82 12.53 15.69
CA PRO A 268 35.49 11.24 15.93
C PRO A 268 35.87 11.04 17.39
N LYS A 269 36.34 12.11 18.05
CA LYS A 269 36.66 12.11 19.48
C LYS A 269 35.41 11.91 20.33
N GLY A 270 34.30 12.58 20.00
CA GLY A 270 33.04 12.46 20.73
C GLY A 270 32.46 11.05 20.66
N MET A 271 32.53 10.40 19.50
CA MET A 271 32.09 9.00 19.35
C MET A 271 33.01 8.01 20.06
N ALA A 272 34.32 8.22 20.04
CA ALA A 272 35.26 7.39 20.80
C ALA A 272 35.02 7.52 22.32
N ASP A 273 34.79 8.75 22.80
CA ASP A 273 34.47 9.04 24.20
C ASP A 273 33.12 8.43 24.61
N LEU A 274 32.10 8.50 23.75
CA LEU A 274 30.80 7.85 23.96
C LEU A 274 30.96 6.32 24.06
N HIS A 275 31.68 5.71 23.12
CA HIS A 275 31.93 4.27 23.12
C HIS A 275 32.68 3.82 24.39
N ALA A 276 33.72 4.56 24.81
CA ALA A 276 34.44 4.29 26.05
C ALA A 276 33.55 4.41 27.30
N ARG A 277 32.60 5.35 27.31
CA ARG A 277 31.63 5.52 28.40
C ARG A 277 30.62 4.38 28.46
N ILE A 278 30.10 3.94 27.31
CA ILE A 278 29.19 2.78 27.24
C ILE A 278 29.89 1.52 27.74
N LEU A 279 31.11 1.24 27.26
CA LEU A 279 31.89 0.09 27.72
C LEU A 279 32.18 0.17 29.23
N ARG A 280 32.55 1.35 29.75
CA ARG A 280 32.76 1.52 31.19
C ARG A 280 31.49 1.26 31.99
N LEU A 281 30.34 1.74 31.51
CA LEU A 281 29.04 1.54 32.16
C LEU A 281 28.63 0.07 32.19
N GLY A 282 28.97 -0.69 31.15
CA GLY A 282 28.75 -2.12 31.05
C GLY A 282 29.88 -3.00 31.60
N ALA A 283 30.88 -2.41 32.28
CA ALA A 283 32.06 -3.15 32.77
C ALA A 283 32.79 -3.97 31.69
N GLY A 284 32.83 -3.45 30.46
CA GLY A 284 33.43 -4.08 29.28
C GLY A 284 32.42 -4.77 28.36
N ASP A 285 31.18 -4.98 28.81
CA ASP A 285 30.10 -5.54 28.01
C ASP A 285 29.28 -4.41 27.34
N PRO A 286 29.26 -4.32 26.00
CA PRO A 286 28.54 -3.26 25.29
C PRO A 286 27.02 -3.37 25.40
N GLU A 287 26.45 -4.58 25.46
CA GLU A 287 24.99 -4.77 25.54
C GLU A 287 24.46 -4.33 26.90
N LEU A 288 25.16 -4.74 27.97
CA LEU A 288 24.87 -4.29 29.33
C LEU A 288 25.06 -2.76 29.47
N GLY A 289 26.09 -2.21 28.83
CA GLY A 289 26.37 -0.78 28.82
C GLY A 289 25.26 0.03 28.14
N ILE A 290 24.76 -0.43 27.00
CA ILE A 290 23.65 0.22 26.28
C ILE A 290 22.36 0.15 27.10
N SER A 291 22.03 -1.03 27.62
CA SER A 291 20.83 -1.23 28.46
C SER A 291 20.79 -0.24 29.63
N ARG A 292 21.89 -0.17 30.40
CA ARG A 292 22.03 0.79 31.51
C ARG A 292 21.98 2.25 31.05
N ALA A 293 22.54 2.57 29.88
CA ALA A 293 22.50 3.93 29.35
C ALA A 293 21.06 4.33 28.99
N LEU A 294 20.28 3.43 28.40
CA LEU A 294 18.88 3.66 28.08
C LEU A 294 18.02 3.79 29.35
N ASP A 295 18.26 2.95 30.35
CA ASP A 295 17.58 3.06 31.66
C ASP A 295 17.84 4.41 32.33
N LEU A 296 19.06 4.95 32.23
CA LEU A 296 19.44 6.25 32.76
C LEU A 296 18.83 7.43 31.99
N LEU A 297 18.64 7.27 30.68
CA LEU A 297 18.04 8.29 29.82
C LEU A 297 16.51 8.30 29.90
N GLY A 298 15.90 7.25 30.47
CA GLY A 298 14.46 7.08 30.57
C GLY A 298 13.80 6.77 29.21
N PRO A 299 12.46 6.57 29.19
CA PRO A 299 11.73 6.49 27.93
C PRO A 299 11.90 7.79 27.15
N ALA A 300 12.13 7.70 25.84
CA ALA A 300 12.29 8.87 24.99
C ALA A 300 10.96 9.65 24.90
N ASP A 301 10.77 10.64 25.78
CA ASP A 301 9.65 11.56 25.68
C ASP A 301 9.92 12.59 24.57
N GLN A 302 9.09 12.47 23.53
CA GLN A 302 8.69 13.47 22.53
C GLN A 302 9.72 14.54 22.15
N THR A 303 10.43 14.29 21.04
CA THR A 303 11.14 15.33 20.28
C THR A 303 10.19 16.52 20.05
N PRO A 304 10.52 17.75 20.49
CA PRO A 304 9.70 18.91 20.15
C PRO A 304 9.75 19.14 18.64
N GLU A 305 8.61 19.45 18.04
CA GLU A 305 8.54 19.82 16.62
C GLU A 305 9.47 21.02 16.35
N PRO A 306 10.27 20.98 15.27
CA PRO A 306 11.17 22.06 14.95
C PRO A 306 10.41 23.32 14.56
N SER A 307 10.91 24.45 15.06
CA SER A 307 10.42 25.83 14.81
C SER A 307 10.60 26.27 13.36
#